data_AF-A0A1V5L7G2-F1
#
_entry.id   AF-A0A1V5L7G2-F1
#
_cell.length_a   1.000
_cell.length_b   1.000
_cell.length_c   1.000
_cell.angle_alpha   90.00
_cell.angle_beta   90.00
_cell.angle_gamma   90.00
#
_symmetry.space_group_name_H-M   'P 1'
#
loop_
_entity.id
_entity.type
_entity.pdbx_description
1 polymer ?
#
loop_
_entity_poly.entity_id
_entity_poly.type
_entity_poly.pdbx_seq_one_letter_code
_entity_poly.pdbx_strand_id
1 'polypeptide(L)'
;MTLSCALAIFAPGPELYCLVFVGSALAIALVQISRLPLIAELCSAEQRPTFVALANLISSPFIIAGVAGGWLADRCGYEFLFACSGLFALFSMGWYASVVREPRGTAHERVF
;
A
#
# COMPACT_ATOMS: atom_id res chain seq x y z
N MET A 1 1.45 7.10 0.22
CA MET A 1 0.35 6.90 1.20
C MET A 1 0.64 7.64 2.50
N THR A 2 1.68 7.26 3.26
CA THR A 2 1.99 7.87 4.58
C THR A 2 2.16 9.39 4.55
N LEU A 3 2.92 9.91 3.57
CA LEU A 3 3.12 11.35 3.40
C LEU A 3 1.80 12.09 3.11
N SER A 4 0.92 11.49 2.30
CA SER A 4 -0.38 12.06 1.97
C SER A 4 -1.31 12.11 3.19
N CYS A 5 -1.32 11.05 4.02
CA CYS A 5 -2.08 11.04 5.27
C CYS A 5 -1.55 12.09 6.28
N ALA A 6 -0.24 12.27 6.39
CA ALA A 6 0.35 13.30 7.23
C ALA A 6 -0.02 14.71 6.75
N LEU A 7 0.02 14.96 5.44
CA LEU A 7 -0.40 16.24 4.85
C LEU A 7 -1.89 16.52 5.05
N ALA A 8 -2.74 15.49 5.03
CA ALA A 8 -4.18 15.64 5.23
C ALA A 8 -4.55 16.18 6.62
N ILE A 9 -3.77 15.83 7.66
CA ILE A 9 -4.02 16.28 9.04
C ILE A 9 -3.78 17.79 9.19
N PHE A 10 -2.87 18.36 8.40
CA PHE A 10 -2.52 19.79 8.49
C PHE A 10 -3.14 20.63 7.38
N ALA A 11 -3.99 20.06 6.52
CA ALA A 11 -4.58 20.75 5.38
C ALA A 11 -5.66 21.75 5.84
N PRO A 12 -5.38 23.08 5.84
CA PRO A 12 -6.34 24.09 6.31
C PRO A 12 -7.34 24.51 5.21
N GLY A 13 -7.19 23.98 3.98
CA GLY A 13 -7.99 24.38 2.83
C GLY A 13 -8.07 23.32 1.72
N PRO A 14 -9.03 23.45 0.79
CA PRO A 14 -9.32 22.45 -0.24
C PRO A 14 -8.21 22.22 -1.27
N GLU A 15 -7.32 23.20 -1.47
CA GLU A 15 -6.19 23.09 -2.42
C GLU A 15 -5.17 22.04 -1.97
N LEU A 16 -4.88 21.97 -0.67
CA LEU A 16 -3.96 20.98 -0.09
C LEU A 16 -4.53 19.56 -0.17
N TYR A 17 -5.86 19.41 -0.11
CA TYR A 17 -6.51 18.12 -0.33
C TYR A 17 -6.28 17.58 -1.76
N CYS A 18 -6.15 18.45 -2.76
CA CYS A 18 -5.82 18.02 -4.12
C CYS A 18 -4.45 17.30 -4.15
N LEU A 19 -3.44 17.83 -3.44
CA LEU A 19 -2.13 17.19 -3.31
C LEU A 19 -2.19 15.86 -2.56
N VAL A 20 -3.03 15.78 -1.52
CA VAL A 20 -3.27 14.53 -0.77
C VAL A 20 -3.86 13.46 -1.70
N PHE A 21 -4.86 13.80 -2.50
CA PHE A 21 -5.46 12.88 -3.47
C PHE A 21 -4.48 12.45 -4.56
N VAL A 22 -3.71 13.38 -5.12
CA VAL A 22 -2.67 13.07 -6.11
C VAL A 22 -1.63 12.11 -5.54
N GLY A 23 -1.11 12.39 -4.34
CA GLY A 23 -0.13 11.51 -3.69
C GLY A 23 -0.71 10.13 -3.34
N SER A 24 -2.00 10.06 -3.00
CA SER A 24 -2.70 8.80 -2.72
C SER A 24 -2.91 7.99 -3.99
N ALA A 25 -3.37 8.63 -5.07
CA ALA A 25 -3.55 8.00 -6.38
C ALA A 25 -2.21 7.50 -6.94
N LEU A 26 -1.14 8.29 -6.82
CA LEU A 26 0.20 7.88 -7.21
C LEU A 26 0.66 6.65 -6.42
N ALA A 27 0.47 6.63 -5.10
CA ALA A 27 0.85 5.49 -4.28
C ALA A 27 0.08 4.22 -4.68
N ILE A 28 -1.22 4.32 -4.95
CA ILE A 28 -2.04 3.20 -5.44
C ILE A 28 -1.51 2.70 -6.78
N ALA A 29 -1.22 3.61 -7.73
CA ALA A 29 -0.70 3.25 -9.04
C ALA A 29 0.65 2.52 -8.94
N LEU A 30 1.58 3.01 -8.11
CA LEU A 30 2.88 2.38 -7.89
C LEU A 30 2.73 0.96 -7.34
N VAL A 31 1.82 0.74 -6.38
CA VAL A 31 1.54 -0.60 -5.83
C VAL A 31 0.93 -1.52 -6.87
N GLN A 32 -0.02 -1.04 -7.69
CA GLN A 32 -0.62 -1.86 -8.74
C GLN A 32 0.40 -2.33 -9.78
N ILE A 33 1.36 -1.46 -10.13
CA ILE A 33 2.41 -1.76 -11.10
C ILE A 33 3.46 -2.72 -10.52
N SER A 34 3.87 -2.53 -9.26
CA SER A 34 4.99 -3.29 -8.67
C SER A 34 4.59 -4.65 -8.07
N ARG A 35 3.35 -4.81 -7.63
CA ARG A 35 2.90 -5.97 -6.84
C ARG A 35 3.10 -7.32 -7.54
N LEU A 36 2.61 -7.46 -8.78
CA LEU A 36 2.67 -8.74 -9.49
C LEU A 36 4.10 -9.11 -9.94
N PRO A 37 4.91 -8.18 -10.50
CA PRO A 37 6.31 -8.44 -10.79
C PRO A 37 7.11 -8.88 -9.56
N LEU A 38 6.90 -8.24 -8.41
CA LEU A 38 7.58 -8.59 -7.17
C LEU A 38 7.26 -10.03 -6.71
N ILE A 39 5.98 -10.44 -6.79
CA ILE A 39 5.58 -11.83 -6.52
C ILE A 39 6.24 -12.80 -7.50
N ALA A 40 6.33 -12.43 -8.78
CA ALA A 40 6.94 -13.28 -9.80
C ALA A 40 8.46 -13.46 -9.63
N GLU A 41 9.15 -12.48 -9.05
CA GLU A 41 10.57 -12.55 -8.67
C GLU A 41 10.81 -13.40 -7.43
N LEU A 42 9.88 -13.39 -6.48
CA LEU A 42 9.99 -14.14 -5.21
C LEU A 42 9.65 -15.63 -5.35
N CYS A 43 8.95 -16.02 -6.42
CA CYS A 43 8.45 -17.38 -6.62
C CYS A 43 9.08 -18.09 -7.83
N SER A 44 9.20 -19.41 -7.76
CA SER A 44 9.64 -20.22 -8.90
C SER A 44 8.62 -20.18 -10.05
N ALA A 45 9.08 -20.36 -11.29
CA ALA A 45 8.25 -20.19 -12.49
C ALA A 45 6.96 -21.03 -12.50
N GLU A 46 7.01 -22.26 -11.97
CA GLU A 46 5.85 -23.16 -11.87
C GLU A 46 4.81 -22.69 -10.84
N GLN A 47 5.22 -22.01 -9.76
CA GLN A 47 4.31 -21.60 -8.68
C GLN A 47 3.70 -20.21 -8.88
N ARG A 48 4.19 -19.42 -9.87
CA ARG A 48 3.72 -18.05 -10.13
C ARG A 48 2.19 -17.94 -10.27
N PRO A 49 1.48 -18.80 -11.02
CA PRO A 49 0.03 -18.69 -11.16
C PRO A 49 -0.70 -18.85 -9.82
N THR A 50 -0.23 -19.79 -8.98
CA THR A 50 -0.81 -20.06 -7.65
C THR A 50 -0.61 -18.87 -6.71
N PHE A 51 0.58 -18.30 -6.65
CA PHE A 51 0.86 -17.15 -5.78
C PHE A 51 0.14 -15.87 -6.24
N VAL A 52 0.03 -15.65 -7.56
CA VAL A 52 -0.77 -14.53 -8.10
C VAL A 52 -2.25 -14.69 -7.76
N ALA A 53 -2.80 -15.90 -7.90
CA ALA A 53 -4.19 -16.19 -7.52
C ALA A 53 -4.43 -15.95 -6.02
N LEU A 54 -3.54 -16.43 -5.15
CA LEU A 54 -3.61 -16.20 -3.70
C LEU A 54 -3.56 -14.70 -3.35
N ALA A 55 -2.65 -13.94 -3.96
CA ALA A 55 -2.53 -12.50 -3.70
C ALA A 55 -3.83 -11.74 -4.04
N ASN A 56 -4.50 -12.12 -5.13
CA ASN A 56 -5.79 -11.53 -5.49
C ASN A 56 -6.93 -12.01 -4.60
N LEU A 57 -6.96 -13.29 -4.23
CA LEU A 57 -7.97 -13.86 -3.33
C LEU A 57 -7.97 -13.17 -1.96
N ILE A 58 -6.78 -12.94 -1.39
CA ILE A 58 -6.61 -12.23 -0.11
C ILE A 58 -7.06 -10.77 -0.22
N SER A 59 -6.82 -10.12 -1.36
CA SER A 59 -7.13 -8.70 -1.57
C SER A 59 -8.61 -8.45 -1.90
N SER A 60 -9.28 -9.40 -2.57
CA SER A 60 -10.67 -9.28 -3.02
C SER A 60 -11.68 -8.85 -1.96
N PRO A 61 -11.71 -9.41 -0.72
CA PRO A 61 -12.69 -9.01 0.28
C PRO A 61 -12.52 -7.55 0.73
N PHE A 62 -11.35 -6.94 0.54
CA PHE A 62 -11.12 -5.55 0.94
C PHE A 62 -11.78 -4.52 0.02
N ILE A 63 -12.43 -4.92 -1.07
CA ILE A 63 -13.16 -3.98 -1.94
C ILE A 63 -14.29 -3.24 -1.21
N ILE A 64 -14.86 -3.85 -0.17
CA ILE A 64 -15.89 -3.22 0.68
C ILE A 64 -15.30 -2.27 1.74
N ALA A 65 -13.98 -2.20 1.88
CA ALA A 65 -13.33 -1.34 2.87
C ALA A 65 -13.65 0.14 2.63
N GLY A 66 -13.93 0.55 1.39
CA GLY A 66 -14.40 1.91 1.09
C GLY A 66 -15.73 2.27 1.77
N VAL A 67 -16.66 1.30 1.87
CA VAL A 67 -17.94 1.50 2.58
C VAL A 67 -17.71 1.65 4.09
N ALA A 68 -16.84 0.80 4.66
CA ALA A 68 -16.44 0.91 6.06
C ALA A 68 -15.73 2.24 6.36
N GLY A 69 -14.87 2.71 5.44
CA GLY A 69 -14.19 3.99 5.55
C GLY A 69 -15.14 5.18 5.50
N GLY A 70 -16.15 5.15 4.61
CA GLY A 70 -17.19 6.17 4.55
C GLY A 70 -18.04 6.22 5.82
N TRP A 71 -18.44 5.05 6.33
CA TRP A 71 -19.16 4.96 7.62
C TRP A 71 -18.34 5.49 8.79
N LEU A 72 -17.03 5.21 8.82
CA LEU A 72 -16.12 5.70 9.85
C LEU A 72 -15.91 7.22 9.76
N ALA A 73 -15.81 7.77 8.54
CA ALA A 73 -15.72 9.21 8.32
C ALA A 73 -16.95 9.96 8.83
N ASP A 74 -18.15 9.40 8.60
CA ASP A 74 -19.42 9.98 9.05
C ASP A 74 -19.52 10.06 10.58
N ARG A 75 -19.00 9.05 11.29
CA ARG A 75 -19.08 8.98 12.76
C ARG A 75 -17.95 9.69 13.49
N CYS A 76 -16.72 9.58 12.99
CA CYS A 76 -15.51 10.01 13.70
C CYS A 76 -14.78 11.17 13.00
N GLY A 77 -15.27 11.61 11.84
CA GLY A 77 -14.64 12.66 11.04
C GLY A 77 -13.49 12.16 10.16
N TYR A 78 -13.08 13.01 9.22
CA TYR A 78 -11.99 12.72 8.28
C TYR A 78 -10.61 12.69 8.94
N GLU A 79 -10.38 13.53 9.95
CA GLU A 79 -9.10 13.57 10.68
C GLU A 79 -8.76 12.22 11.30
N PHE A 80 -9.73 11.59 11.97
CA PHE A 80 -9.57 10.26 12.55
C PHE A 80 -9.31 9.20 11.47
N LEU A 81 -10.04 9.24 10.35
CA LEU A 81 -9.86 8.31 9.25
C LEU A 81 -8.45 8.40 8.64
N PHE A 82 -7.95 9.63 8.43
CA PHE A 82 -6.60 9.84 7.90
C PHE A 82 -5.51 9.42 8.88
N ALA A 83 -5.69 9.67 10.18
CA ALA A 83 -4.76 9.20 11.21
C ALA A 83 -4.67 7.67 11.24
N CYS A 84 -5.81 6.97 11.25
CA CYS A 84 -5.84 5.50 11.18
C CYS A 84 -5.17 4.99 9.91
N SER A 85 -5.52 5.56 8.75
CA SER A 85 -4.92 5.16 7.46
C SER A 85 -3.41 5.37 7.43
N GLY A 86 -2.92 6.48 8.00
CA GLY A 86 -1.50 6.77 8.14
C GLY A 86 -0.77 5.75 9.04
N LEU A 87 -1.38 5.38 10.18
CA LEU A 87 -0.83 4.36 11.08
C LEU A 87 -0.76 2.99 10.42
N PHE A 88 -1.81 2.56 9.72
CA PHE A 88 -1.80 1.30 8.96
C PHE A 88 -0.75 1.32 7.84
N ALA A 89 -0.58 2.45 7.15
CA ALA A 89 0.46 2.60 6.13
C ALA A 89 1.87 2.49 6.73
N LEU A 90 2.12 3.11 7.88
CA LEU A 90 3.39 2.99 8.62
C LEU A 90 3.66 1.56 9.06
N PHE A 91 2.65 0.92 9.66
CA PHE A 91 2.75 -0.47 10.10
C PHE A 91 3.04 -1.40 8.92
N SER A 92 2.31 -1.24 7.81
CA SER A 92 2.54 -2.00 6.59
C SER A 92 3.95 -1.79 6.03
N MET A 93 4.44 -0.55 6.00
CA MET A 93 5.79 -0.24 5.54
C MET A 93 6.86 -0.91 6.42
N GLY A 94 6.72 -0.84 7.75
CA GLY A 94 7.64 -1.51 8.68
C GLY A 94 7.59 -3.04 8.57
N TRP A 95 6.40 -3.60 8.39
CA TRP A 95 6.21 -5.02 8.18
C TRP A 95 6.87 -5.48 6.87
N TYR A 96 6.63 -4.78 5.76
CA TYR A 96 7.27 -5.07 4.48
C TYR A 96 8.79 -5.00 4.56
N ALA A 97 9.34 -3.95 5.18
CA ALA A 97 10.78 -3.77 5.30
C ALA A 97 11.48 -4.84 6.17
N SER A 98 10.78 -5.42 7.13
CA SER A 98 11.33 -6.43 8.05
C SER A 98 11.14 -7.87 7.57
N VAL A 99 10.02 -8.17 6.91
CA VAL A 99 9.66 -9.53 6.49
C VAL A 99 10.16 -9.86 5.09
N VAL A 100 10.14 -8.88 4.17
CA VAL A 100 10.58 -9.11 2.80
C VAL A 100 12.09 -8.95 2.72
N ARG A 101 12.79 -10.07 2.53
CA ARG A 101 14.21 -10.07 2.18
C ARG A 101 14.36 -9.75 0.70
N GLU A 102 15.02 -8.63 0.41
CA GLU A 102 15.47 -8.22 -0.92
C GLU A 102 16.25 -9.37 -1.60
N PRO A 103 15.70 -9.99 -2.66
CA PRO A 103 16.38 -11.08 -3.38
C PRO A 103 17.64 -10.59 -4.13
N ARG A 104 17.70 -9.28 -4.40
CA ARG A 104 18.68 -8.65 -5.29
C ARG A 104 19.99 -8.27 -4.57
N GLY A 105 19.99 -8.26 -3.23
CA GLY A 105 21.16 -7.90 -2.43
C GLY A 105 22.27 -8.95 -2.37
N THR A 106 21.99 -10.21 -2.70
CA THR A 106 22.98 -11.33 -2.65
C THR A 106 23.46 -11.80 -4.02
N ALA A 107 22.93 -11.23 -5.11
CA ALA A 107 23.26 -11.65 -6.47
C ALA A 107 24.46 -10.91 -7.10
N HIS A 108 25.05 -9.92 -6.40
CA HIS A 108 26.23 -9.17 -6.88
C HIS A 108 27.56 -9.74 -6.35
N GLU A 109 27.64 -11.02 -6.01
CA GLU A 109 28.90 -11.64 -5.53
C GLU A 109 29.26 -12.96 -6.23
N ARG A 110 28.57 -13.36 -7.32
CA ARG A 110 28.88 -14.60 -8.05
C ARG A 110 28.95 -14.46 -9.57
N VAL A 111 29.43 -13.32 -10.07
CA VAL A 111 29.89 -13.21 -11.45
C VAL A 111 31.16 -12.36 -11.48
N PHE A 112 32.25 -12.92 -10.93
CA PHE A 112 33.63 -12.66 -11.33
C PHE A 112 34.47 -13.90 -11.02
#